data_AF-A0A5D6WSX1-F1
#
_entry.id   AF-A0A5D6WSX1-F1
#
_cell.length_a   1.000
_cell.length_b   1.000
_cell.length_c   1.000
_cell.angle_alpha   90.00
_cell.angle_beta   90.00
_cell.angle_gamma   90.00
#
_symmetry.space_group_name_H-M   'P 1'
#
loop_
_entity.id
_entity.type
_entity.pdbx_description
1 polymer ?
#
loop_
_entity_poly.entity_id
_entity_poly.type
_entity_poly.pdbx_seq_one_letter_code
_entity_poly.pdbx_strand_id
1 'polypeptide(L)'
;MRAAYAQYDASRATANSTYASSYGAASSTYNSTVTNATVTYQGVTQGALSTMNSAYGAATSNYALYKQYYDAFSTMANPVTGVSMYATEAAIQAAIAATAPASTALSNYNYASSVYTSTSTQYVSIVNSASTVQSSTIAVATSVRDSAYTAARSTLTVALSTAASTLADSVGTLIPYKLSVDAGNVVGISASGDTVYTANRENAITISSGSAGLQYQLSGITFSVKDSKGQIKKSVNSVLDNFTESVRAFNKSNDNAINLQVGTKANQTIRIGLTDMRSEALGLKSSTGITLGVGTQQQANAAVNVLDNAIQKALDQQTDIGAIEARLEMTSSNLVTSSENVQASESTIRDANMPKEMTEYTKNNILMQAAQAMLAQANQSSSNVLSLLQ
;
A
#
# COMPACT_ATOMS: atom_id res chain seq x y z
N MET A 1 17.37 1.38 -5.71
CA MET A 1 17.86 0.15 -5.03
C MET A 1 19.33 0.21 -4.62
N ARG A 2 20.31 0.31 -5.54
CA ARG A 2 21.75 0.36 -5.17
C ARG A 2 22.10 1.45 -4.15
N ALA A 3 21.59 2.68 -4.34
CA ALA A 3 21.80 3.78 -3.40
C ALA A 3 21.19 3.51 -2.00
N ALA A 4 20.02 2.87 -1.94
CA ALA A 4 19.37 2.53 -0.67
C ALA A 4 20.14 1.44 0.09
N TYR A 5 20.67 0.44 -0.61
CA TYR A 5 21.57 -0.55 -0.02
C TYR A 5 22.86 0.09 0.52
N ALA A 6 23.47 0.99 -0.26
CA ALA A 6 24.68 1.69 0.19
C ALA A 6 24.43 2.54 1.45
N GLN A 7 23.28 3.22 1.55
CA GLN A 7 22.88 3.97 2.74
C GLN A 7 22.61 3.05 3.95
N TYR A 8 21.99 1.88 3.74
CA TYR A 8 21.79 0.88 4.78
C TYR A 8 23.13 0.38 5.35
N ASP A 9 24.06 0.01 4.48
CA ASP A 9 25.39 -0.48 4.90
C ASP A 9 26.18 0.61 5.64
N ALA A 10 26.15 1.85 5.14
CA ALA A 10 26.79 2.99 5.81
C ALA A 10 26.20 3.23 7.21
N SER A 11 24.87 3.23 7.34
CA SER A 11 24.19 3.41 8.63
C SER A 11 24.53 2.29 9.62
N ARG A 12 24.60 1.05 9.14
CA ARG A 12 24.99 -0.11 9.95
C ARG A 12 26.44 -0.02 10.43
N ALA A 13 27.34 0.39 9.55
CA ALA A 13 28.76 0.59 9.87
C ALA A 13 28.95 1.68 10.93
N THR A 14 28.29 2.83 10.77
CA THR A 14 28.33 3.92 11.76
C THR A 14 27.80 3.47 13.12
N ALA A 15 26.63 2.82 13.16
CA ALA A 15 26.04 2.33 14.41
C ALA A 15 26.94 1.31 15.14
N ASN A 16 27.62 0.43 14.40
CA ASN A 16 28.60 -0.49 14.98
C ASN A 16 29.84 0.22 15.54
N SER A 17 30.34 1.22 14.83
CA SER A 17 31.47 2.02 15.29
C SER A 17 31.12 2.73 16.61
N THR A 18 29.97 3.40 16.66
CA THR A 18 29.48 4.08 17.87
C THR A 18 29.29 3.12 19.05
N TYR A 19 28.71 1.93 18.79
CA TYR A 19 28.58 0.89 19.81
C TYR A 19 29.94 0.43 20.34
N ALA A 20 30.89 0.12 19.44
CA ALA A 20 32.23 -0.34 19.81
C ALA A 20 32.98 0.71 20.65
N SER A 21 32.91 1.99 20.28
CA SER A 21 33.50 3.08 21.06
C SER A 21 32.87 3.20 22.45
N SER A 22 31.53 3.12 22.54
CA SER A 22 30.81 3.22 23.81
C SER A 22 31.11 2.04 24.75
N TYR A 23 31.15 0.83 24.20
CA TYR A 23 31.52 -0.39 24.92
C TYR A 23 32.97 -0.32 25.42
N GLY A 24 33.89 0.13 24.57
CA GLY A 24 35.30 0.31 24.92
C GLY A 24 35.49 1.33 26.04
N ALA A 25 34.80 2.47 25.96
CA ALA A 25 34.82 3.49 27.00
C ALA A 25 34.27 2.97 28.33
N ALA A 26 33.09 2.32 28.33
CA ALA A 26 32.48 1.76 29.53
C ALA A 26 33.38 0.72 30.21
N SER A 27 34.03 -0.14 29.43
CA SER A 27 34.95 -1.16 29.95
C SER A 27 36.24 -0.55 30.51
N SER A 28 36.78 0.48 29.84
CA SER A 28 37.95 1.22 30.34
C SER A 28 37.66 1.92 31.67
N THR A 29 36.52 2.61 31.77
CA THR A 29 36.09 3.27 33.01
C THR A 29 35.89 2.28 34.15
N TYR A 30 35.25 1.13 33.88
CA TYR A 30 35.09 0.05 34.87
C TYR A 30 36.45 -0.45 35.36
N ASN A 31 37.34 -0.83 34.44
CA ASN A 31 38.66 -1.36 34.78
C ASN A 31 39.49 -0.38 35.60
N SER A 32 39.51 0.91 35.22
CA SER A 32 40.23 1.94 35.95
C SER A 32 39.66 2.15 37.36
N THR A 33 38.34 2.20 37.49
CA THR A 33 37.65 2.37 38.78
C THR A 33 37.93 1.20 39.72
N VAL A 34 37.81 -0.03 39.25
CA VAL A 34 38.07 -1.24 40.05
C VAL A 34 39.54 -1.36 40.40
N THR A 35 40.45 -1.01 39.49
CA THR A 35 41.89 -1.03 39.75
C THR A 35 42.24 -0.04 40.86
N ASN A 36 41.79 1.21 40.75
CA ASN A 36 42.03 2.23 41.77
C ASN A 36 41.43 1.83 43.12
N ALA A 37 40.19 1.33 43.14
CA ALA A 37 39.54 0.85 44.35
C ALA A 37 40.30 -0.32 44.99
N THR A 38 40.85 -1.23 44.17
CA THR A 38 41.64 -2.37 44.65
C THR A 38 42.96 -1.92 45.27
N VAL A 39 43.66 -0.96 44.64
CA VAL A 39 44.89 -0.38 45.20
C VAL A 39 44.62 0.30 46.54
N THR A 40 43.59 1.12 46.64
CA THR A 40 43.20 1.78 47.90
C THR A 40 42.82 0.74 48.96
N TYR A 41 42.00 -0.26 48.60
CA TYR A 41 41.60 -1.34 49.50
C TYR A 41 42.82 -2.08 50.06
N GLN A 42 43.76 -2.51 49.20
CA GLN A 42 44.95 -3.22 49.65
C GLN A 42 45.89 -2.35 50.50
N GLY A 43 46.04 -1.06 50.17
CA GLY A 43 46.89 -0.16 50.95
C GLY A 43 46.36 0.05 52.37
N VAL A 44 45.06 0.33 52.51
CA VAL A 44 44.43 0.59 53.82
C VAL A 44 44.29 -0.68 54.64
N THR A 45 43.88 -1.80 54.04
CA THR A 45 43.68 -3.06 54.77
C THR A 45 44.98 -3.70 55.23
N GLN A 46 46.08 -3.61 54.46
CA GLN A 46 47.39 -4.05 54.93
C GLN A 46 47.87 -3.23 56.13
N GLY A 47 47.67 -1.90 56.10
CA GLY A 47 47.96 -1.04 57.25
C GLY A 47 47.15 -1.43 58.48
N ALA A 48 45.83 -1.58 58.32
CA ALA A 48 44.94 -2.01 59.39
C ALA A 48 45.29 -3.40 59.95
N LEU A 49 45.63 -4.37 59.10
CA LEU A 49 46.04 -5.70 59.51
C LEU A 49 47.36 -5.68 60.28
N SER A 50 48.34 -4.89 59.84
CA SER A 50 49.59 -4.68 60.57
C SER A 50 49.35 -4.07 61.96
N THR A 51 48.46 -3.07 62.06
CA THR A 51 48.07 -2.47 63.36
C THR A 51 47.35 -3.48 64.26
N MET A 52 46.44 -4.29 63.72
CA MET A 52 45.76 -5.36 64.46
C MET A 52 46.75 -6.40 64.99
N ASN A 53 47.68 -6.87 64.15
CA ASN A 53 48.71 -7.84 64.55
C ASN A 53 49.65 -7.27 65.62
N SER A 54 50.04 -6.00 65.49
CA SER A 54 50.88 -5.31 66.49
C SER A 54 50.16 -5.13 67.83
N ALA A 55 48.88 -4.75 67.80
CA ALA A 55 48.04 -4.64 69.00
C ALA A 55 47.84 -6.00 69.69
N TYR A 56 47.64 -7.07 68.91
CA TYR A 56 47.55 -8.43 69.42
C TYR A 56 48.86 -8.91 70.06
N GLY A 57 50.00 -8.63 69.42
CA GLY A 57 51.34 -8.90 69.97
C GLY A 57 51.58 -8.16 71.29
N ALA A 58 51.24 -6.88 71.35
CA ALA A 58 51.35 -6.08 72.57
C ALA A 58 50.46 -6.62 73.71
N ALA A 59 49.22 -7.02 73.41
CA ALA A 59 48.32 -7.64 74.39
C ALA A 59 48.88 -8.97 74.93
N THR A 60 49.46 -9.79 74.05
CA THR A 60 50.08 -11.08 74.42
C THR A 60 51.30 -10.87 75.33
N SER A 61 52.18 -9.93 74.99
CA SER A 61 53.34 -9.56 75.82
C SER A 61 52.92 -9.01 77.19
N ASN A 62 51.87 -8.17 77.23
CA ASN A 62 51.33 -7.65 78.49
C ASN A 62 50.77 -8.77 79.38
N TYR A 63 50.07 -9.75 78.80
CA TYR A 63 49.59 -10.91 79.54
C TYR A 63 50.73 -11.79 80.07
N ALA A 64 51.81 -11.98 79.28
CA ALA A 64 52.97 -12.72 79.73
C ALA A 64 53.68 -12.03 80.92
N LEU A 65 53.84 -10.71 80.87
CA LEU A 65 54.36 -9.91 81.99
C LEU A 65 53.45 -10.02 83.21
N TYR A 66 52.13 -9.91 83.04
CA TYR A 66 51.15 -10.10 84.12
C TYR A 66 51.35 -11.43 84.83
N LYS A 67 51.45 -12.52 84.06
CA LYS A 67 51.67 -13.86 84.60
C LYS A 67 53.00 -13.96 85.35
N GLN A 68 54.07 -13.38 84.83
CA GLN A 68 55.38 -13.38 85.49
C GLN A 68 55.35 -12.63 86.84
N TYR A 69 54.73 -11.46 86.90
CA TYR A 69 54.58 -10.72 88.16
C TYR A 69 53.68 -11.45 89.16
N TYR A 70 52.58 -12.05 88.70
CA TYR A 70 51.71 -12.87 89.53
C TYR A 70 52.45 -14.08 90.11
N ASP A 71 53.17 -14.83 89.27
CA ASP A 71 53.98 -15.99 89.67
C ASP A 71 55.09 -15.57 90.66
N ALA A 72 55.79 -14.46 90.40
CA ALA A 72 56.83 -13.93 91.28
C ALA A 72 56.28 -13.48 92.65
N PHE A 73 55.12 -12.81 92.70
CA PHE A 73 54.53 -12.37 93.96
C PHE A 73 53.94 -13.52 94.76
N SER A 74 53.38 -14.53 94.09
CA SER A 74 52.86 -15.75 94.74
C SER A 74 53.94 -16.59 95.43
N THR A 75 55.22 -16.37 95.08
CA THR A 75 56.38 -17.06 95.66
C THR A 75 57.14 -16.24 96.71
N MET A 76 56.74 -14.98 96.96
CA MET A 76 57.32 -14.14 98.02
C MET A 76 56.75 -14.53 99.40
N ALA A 77 57.57 -15.20 100.21
CA ALA A 77 57.30 -15.47 101.63
C ALA A 77 57.90 -14.38 102.52
N ASN A 78 57.19 -13.97 103.58
CA ASN A 78 57.72 -13.04 104.58
C ASN A 78 58.94 -13.68 105.29
N PRO A 79 60.14 -13.09 105.20
CA PRO A 79 61.37 -13.69 105.75
C PRO A 79 61.38 -13.80 107.28
N VAL A 80 60.39 -13.24 107.99
CA VAL A 80 60.31 -13.26 109.46
C VAL A 80 59.23 -14.22 109.99
N THR A 81 58.19 -14.55 109.22
CA THR A 81 57.04 -15.35 109.71
C THR A 81 56.66 -16.56 108.87
N GLY A 82 57.28 -16.78 107.69
CA GLY A 82 57.04 -17.97 106.87
C GLY A 82 55.64 -18.09 106.25
N VAL A 83 54.79 -17.07 106.41
CA VAL A 83 53.46 -17.01 105.79
C VAL A 83 53.55 -16.24 104.46
N SER A 84 52.88 -16.74 103.41
CA SER A 84 52.77 -16.12 102.09
C SER A 84 52.16 -14.72 102.19
N MET A 85 52.84 -13.70 101.66
CA MET A 85 52.26 -12.36 101.52
C MET A 85 51.38 -12.32 100.28
N TYR A 86 50.07 -12.48 100.45
CA TYR A 86 49.14 -12.24 99.34
C TYR A 86 49.03 -10.72 99.11
N ALA A 87 49.56 -10.22 97.99
CA ALA A 87 49.18 -8.88 97.55
C ALA A 87 47.67 -8.84 97.33
N THR A 88 47.01 -7.79 97.83
CA THR A 88 45.62 -7.52 97.50
C THR A 88 45.49 -7.30 95.99
N GLU A 89 44.43 -7.80 95.38
CA GLU A 89 44.15 -7.69 93.94
C GLU A 89 44.29 -6.24 93.40
N ALA A 90 43.95 -5.24 94.25
CA ALA A 90 44.12 -3.81 93.97
C ALA A 90 45.57 -3.35 93.80
N ALA A 91 46.53 -3.93 94.53
CA ALA A 91 47.95 -3.56 94.45
C ALA A 91 48.61 -4.13 93.18
N ILE A 92 48.18 -5.33 92.76
CA ILE A 92 48.58 -5.94 91.49
C ILE A 92 48.04 -5.09 90.32
N GLN A 93 46.76 -4.71 90.35
CA GLN A 93 46.16 -3.84 89.33
C GLN A 93 46.82 -2.46 89.23
N ALA A 94 47.23 -1.85 90.35
CA ALA A 94 47.88 -0.54 90.36
C ALA A 94 49.32 -0.56 89.77
N ALA A 95 50.09 -1.61 90.00
CA ALA A 95 51.43 -1.78 89.41
C ALA A 95 51.37 -1.99 87.88
N ILE A 96 50.32 -2.66 87.39
CA ILE A 96 50.06 -2.92 85.96
C ILE A 96 49.58 -1.65 85.23
N ALA A 97 48.77 -0.81 85.89
CA ALA A 97 48.31 0.45 85.33
C ALA A 97 49.48 1.44 85.07
N ALA A 98 50.57 1.35 85.84
CA ALA A 98 51.73 2.23 85.73
C ALA A 98 52.65 1.96 84.52
N THR A 99 52.48 0.85 83.80
CA THR A 99 53.31 0.50 82.61
C THR A 99 52.65 0.80 81.27
N ALA A 100 51.36 1.17 81.24
CA ALA A 100 50.52 1.60 80.10
C ALA A 100 50.54 0.73 78.80
N PRO A 101 49.36 0.39 78.24
CA PRO A 101 48.31 -0.43 78.85
C PRO A 101 47.66 -1.42 77.86
N ALA A 102 47.07 -2.50 78.38
CA ALA A 102 46.21 -3.39 77.58
C ALA A 102 44.97 -2.65 76.98
N SER A 103 44.51 -1.56 77.60
CA SER A 103 43.37 -0.75 77.13
C SER A 103 43.67 0.05 75.84
N THR A 104 44.90 0.53 75.65
CA THR A 104 45.32 1.19 74.39
C THR A 104 45.48 0.18 73.27
N ALA A 105 46.00 -1.03 73.55
CA ALA A 105 46.10 -2.10 72.56
C ALA A 105 44.72 -2.54 72.05
N LEU A 106 43.74 -2.73 72.96
CA LEU A 106 42.37 -3.07 72.59
C LEU A 106 41.69 -1.94 71.78
N SER A 107 41.91 -0.68 72.16
CA SER A 107 41.38 0.48 71.43
C SER A 107 41.95 0.57 70.01
N ASN A 108 43.25 0.37 69.86
CA ASN A 108 43.93 0.35 68.56
C ASN A 108 43.45 -0.82 67.68
N TYR A 109 43.23 -2.00 68.27
CA TYR A 109 42.66 -3.15 67.55
C TYR A 109 41.25 -2.85 67.06
N ASN A 110 40.37 -2.35 67.93
CA ASN A 110 38.97 -2.03 67.57
C ASN A 110 38.91 -0.94 66.49
N TYR A 111 39.74 0.09 66.59
CA TYR A 111 39.85 1.11 65.56
C TYR A 111 40.31 0.52 64.22
N ALA A 112 41.40 -0.25 64.19
CA ALA A 112 41.91 -0.86 62.98
C ALA A 112 40.94 -1.87 62.36
N SER A 113 40.24 -2.66 63.19
CA SER A 113 39.17 -3.56 62.76
C SER A 113 38.01 -2.79 62.12
N SER A 114 37.58 -1.68 62.71
CA SER A 114 36.54 -0.81 62.12
C SER A 114 36.96 -0.20 60.78
N VAL A 115 38.23 0.23 60.64
CA VAL A 115 38.81 0.72 59.38
C VAL A 115 38.83 -0.37 58.33
N TYR A 116 39.22 -1.60 58.71
CA TYR A 116 39.20 -2.75 57.80
C TYR A 116 37.78 -3.02 57.30
N THR A 117 36.81 -3.22 58.19
CA THR A 117 35.43 -3.53 57.82
C THR A 117 34.79 -2.43 56.98
N SER A 118 34.93 -1.16 57.39
CA SER A 118 34.37 -0.03 56.63
C SER A 118 34.99 0.09 55.23
N THR A 119 36.29 -0.15 55.10
CA THR A 119 37.01 -0.12 53.82
C THR A 119 36.60 -1.29 52.92
N SER A 120 36.39 -2.49 53.47
CA SER A 120 35.85 -3.64 52.74
C SER A 120 34.45 -3.36 52.21
N THR A 121 33.56 -2.78 53.03
CA THR A 121 32.21 -2.40 52.60
C THR A 121 32.24 -1.35 51.50
N GLN A 122 33.10 -0.32 51.62
CA GLN A 122 33.26 0.70 50.58
C GLN A 122 33.78 0.12 49.26
N TYR A 123 34.77 -0.77 49.31
CA TYR A 123 35.29 -1.45 48.12
C TYR A 123 34.20 -2.20 47.36
N VAL A 124 33.42 -3.03 48.07
CA VAL A 124 32.30 -3.77 47.47
C VAL A 124 31.27 -2.81 46.87
N SER A 125 30.93 -1.72 47.58
CA SER A 125 30.00 -0.70 47.07
C SER A 125 30.49 -0.03 45.79
N ILE A 126 31.78 0.31 45.70
CA ILE A 126 32.38 0.93 44.52
C ILE A 126 32.36 -0.04 43.34
N VAL A 127 32.75 -1.31 43.54
CA VAL A 127 32.75 -2.34 42.49
C VAL A 127 31.34 -2.58 41.96
N ASN A 128 30.34 -2.71 42.85
CA ASN A 128 28.94 -2.88 42.46
C ASN A 128 28.41 -1.67 41.68
N SER A 129 28.75 -0.45 42.11
CA SER A 129 28.37 0.78 41.42
C SER A 129 29.01 0.86 40.03
N ALA A 130 30.30 0.56 39.93
CA ALA A 130 31.03 0.53 38.65
C ALA A 130 30.45 -0.52 37.69
N SER A 131 30.11 -1.70 38.18
CA SER A 131 29.46 -2.76 37.39
C SER A 131 28.09 -2.32 36.90
N THR A 132 27.28 -1.71 37.77
CA THR A 132 25.95 -1.18 37.41
C THR A 132 26.05 -0.13 36.29
N VAL A 133 26.98 0.82 36.41
CA VAL A 133 27.23 1.86 35.40
C VAL A 133 27.71 1.26 34.08
N GLN A 134 28.60 0.26 34.12
CA GLN A 134 29.06 -0.43 32.92
C GLN A 134 27.89 -1.13 32.21
N SER A 135 27.11 -1.90 32.94
CA SER A 135 25.94 -2.62 32.41
C SER A 135 24.90 -1.67 31.82
N SER A 136 24.57 -0.58 32.52
CA SER A 136 23.60 0.40 32.01
C SER A 136 24.11 1.13 30.76
N THR A 137 25.39 1.48 30.71
CA THR A 137 26.00 2.14 29.54
C THR A 137 25.99 1.23 28.32
N ILE A 138 26.34 -0.05 28.49
CA ILE A 138 26.30 -1.06 27.42
C ILE A 138 24.87 -1.30 26.95
N ALA A 139 23.90 -1.35 27.87
CA ALA A 139 22.48 -1.50 27.52
C ALA A 139 21.98 -0.33 26.66
N VAL A 140 22.31 0.92 27.03
CA VAL A 140 21.97 2.11 26.24
C VAL A 140 22.65 2.07 24.86
N ALA A 141 23.95 1.76 24.80
CA ALA A 141 24.67 1.65 23.53
C ALA A 141 24.07 0.57 22.61
N THR A 142 23.66 -0.57 23.17
CA THR A 142 22.97 -1.64 22.44
C THR A 142 21.63 -1.16 21.89
N SER A 143 20.80 -0.51 22.72
CA SER A 143 19.50 0.03 22.32
C SER A 143 19.62 1.07 21.20
N VAL A 144 20.60 1.97 21.27
CA VAL A 144 20.87 2.97 20.22
C VAL A 144 21.26 2.31 18.90
N ARG A 145 22.15 1.31 18.94
CA ARG A 145 22.56 0.55 17.75
C ARG A 145 21.36 -0.16 17.11
N ASP A 146 20.56 -0.86 17.91
CA ASP A 146 19.43 -1.64 17.41
C ASP A 146 18.31 -0.72 16.85
N SER A 147 18.11 0.45 17.45
CA SER A 147 17.22 1.49 16.92
C SER A 147 17.71 2.02 15.58
N ALA A 148 19.02 2.30 15.44
CA ALA A 148 19.62 2.73 14.18
C ALA A 148 19.50 1.66 13.08
N TYR A 149 19.67 0.39 13.42
CA TYR A 149 19.46 -0.74 12.50
C TYR A 149 18.01 -0.84 12.04
N THR A 150 17.06 -0.69 12.96
CA THR A 150 15.63 -0.74 12.66
C THR A 150 15.24 0.40 11.72
N ALA A 151 15.73 1.62 11.98
CA ALA A 151 15.51 2.77 11.10
C ALA A 151 16.11 2.54 9.70
N ALA A 152 17.36 2.06 9.62
CA ALA A 152 18.03 1.78 8.34
C ALA A 152 17.28 0.69 7.53
N ARG A 153 16.80 -0.36 8.19
CA ARG A 153 15.96 -1.41 7.56
C ARG A 153 14.63 -0.86 7.07
N SER A 154 13.98 0.01 7.84
CA SER A 154 12.73 0.67 7.43
C SER A 154 12.93 1.46 6.13
N THR A 155 13.96 2.31 6.09
CA THR A 155 14.31 3.09 4.88
C THR A 155 14.60 2.20 3.68
N LEU A 156 15.36 1.11 3.86
CA LEU A 156 15.62 0.15 2.79
C LEU A 156 14.34 -0.54 2.31
N THR A 157 13.45 -0.90 3.24
CA THR A 157 12.16 -1.55 2.93
C THR A 157 11.27 -0.63 2.12
N VAL A 158 11.13 0.64 2.53
CA VAL A 158 10.37 1.66 1.78
C VAL A 158 10.98 1.87 0.39
N ALA A 159 12.30 1.98 0.29
CA ALA A 159 12.96 2.15 -1.01
C ALA A 159 12.76 0.94 -1.93
N LEU A 160 12.70 -0.28 -1.37
CA LEU A 160 12.43 -1.50 -2.13
C LEU A 160 10.96 -1.61 -2.53
N SER A 161 10.01 -1.27 -1.66
CA SER A 161 8.58 -1.25 -1.98
C SER A 161 8.27 -0.21 -3.05
N THR A 162 8.86 0.98 -2.95
CA THR A 162 8.74 2.02 -3.99
C THR A 162 9.37 1.54 -5.29
N ALA A 163 10.54 0.90 -5.27
CA ALA A 163 11.12 0.36 -6.50
C ALA A 163 10.25 -0.74 -7.13
N ALA A 164 9.63 -1.60 -6.32
CA ALA A 164 8.70 -2.63 -6.78
C ALA A 164 7.42 -2.04 -7.36
N SER A 165 6.84 -0.99 -6.75
CA SER A 165 5.68 -0.29 -7.30
C SER A 165 6.01 0.46 -8.58
N THR A 166 7.14 1.18 -8.62
CA THR A 166 7.58 1.89 -9.83
C THR A 166 7.88 0.92 -10.96
N LEU A 167 8.46 -0.24 -10.65
CA LEU A 167 8.62 -1.32 -11.62
C LEU A 167 7.25 -1.79 -12.08
N ALA A 168 6.33 -2.14 -11.18
CA ALA A 168 4.96 -2.55 -11.53
C ALA A 168 4.23 -1.53 -12.43
N ASP A 169 4.38 -0.23 -12.17
CA ASP A 169 3.82 0.85 -12.98
C ASP A 169 4.53 1.00 -14.33
N SER A 170 5.86 0.80 -14.36
CA SER A 170 6.67 0.86 -15.59
C SER A 170 6.51 -0.38 -16.46
N VAL A 171 6.36 -1.59 -15.90
CA VAL A 171 5.92 -2.76 -16.67
C VAL A 171 4.45 -2.64 -17.07
N GLY A 172 3.61 -1.92 -16.32
CA GLY A 172 2.24 -1.62 -16.76
C GLY A 172 2.17 -0.77 -18.04
N THR A 173 3.17 0.08 -18.30
CA THR A 173 3.27 0.86 -19.55
C THR A 173 3.97 0.11 -20.69
N LEU A 174 4.77 -0.92 -20.40
CA LEU A 174 5.51 -1.73 -21.38
C LEU A 174 4.85 -3.08 -21.71
N ILE A 175 4.00 -3.60 -20.84
CA ILE A 175 3.27 -4.86 -21.01
C ILE A 175 1.79 -4.51 -21.29
N PRO A 176 1.20 -4.96 -22.41
CA PRO A 176 -0.16 -4.58 -22.80
C PRO A 176 -1.26 -5.02 -21.81
N TYR A 177 -0.95 -5.93 -20.88
CA TYR A 177 -1.88 -6.56 -19.94
C TYR A 177 -1.30 -6.56 -18.53
N LYS A 178 -2.16 -6.38 -17.52
CA LYS A 178 -1.82 -6.53 -16.10
C LYS A 178 -2.44 -7.83 -15.59
N LEU A 179 -1.60 -8.78 -15.19
CA LEU A 179 -2.01 -9.97 -14.43
C LEU A 179 -1.67 -9.73 -12.96
N SER A 180 -2.69 -9.63 -12.12
CA SER A 180 -2.54 -9.55 -10.67
C SER A 180 -3.00 -10.86 -10.05
N VAL A 181 -2.03 -11.67 -9.60
CA VAL A 181 -2.30 -12.83 -8.76
C VAL A 181 -2.26 -12.32 -7.32
N ASP A 182 -3.36 -12.50 -6.58
CA ASP A 182 -3.54 -11.98 -5.22
C ASP A 182 -3.82 -10.46 -5.15
N ALA A 183 -4.72 -9.96 -6.01
CA ALA A 183 -5.11 -8.54 -6.11
C ALA A 183 -5.87 -7.97 -4.88
N GLY A 184 -6.01 -8.76 -3.81
CA GLY A 184 -7.02 -8.51 -2.79
C GLY A 184 -8.43 -8.70 -3.36
N ASN A 185 -9.40 -7.98 -2.80
CA ASN A 185 -10.81 -8.13 -3.12
C ASN A 185 -11.34 -7.17 -4.19
N VAL A 186 -10.47 -6.39 -4.84
CA VAL A 186 -10.87 -5.43 -5.87
C VAL A 186 -10.77 -6.09 -7.25
N VAL A 187 -11.91 -6.12 -7.97
CA VAL A 187 -12.01 -6.64 -9.34
C VAL A 187 -11.70 -5.55 -10.36
N GLY A 188 -12.13 -4.30 -10.12
CA GLY A 188 -11.90 -3.18 -11.04
C GLY A 188 -12.76 -1.96 -10.73
N ILE A 189 -12.88 -1.05 -11.71
CA ILE A 189 -13.76 0.11 -11.65
C ILE A 189 -14.84 -0.04 -12.72
N SER A 190 -16.11 0.18 -12.37
CA SER A 190 -17.25 0.11 -13.28
C SER A 190 -17.28 1.28 -14.27
N ALA A 191 -18.15 1.22 -15.27
CA ALA A 191 -18.39 2.31 -16.19
C ALA A 191 -18.93 3.60 -15.51
N SER A 192 -19.56 3.47 -14.33
CA SER A 192 -20.02 4.58 -13.50
C SER A 192 -18.93 5.18 -12.59
N GLY A 193 -17.74 4.59 -12.56
CA GLY A 193 -16.62 5.02 -11.70
C GLY A 193 -16.59 4.36 -10.32
N ASP A 194 -17.47 3.40 -10.04
CA ASP A 194 -17.54 2.71 -8.76
C ASP A 194 -16.51 1.57 -8.69
N THR A 195 -15.88 1.36 -7.53
CA THR A 195 -14.99 0.21 -7.34
C THR A 195 -15.79 -1.07 -7.16
N VAL A 196 -15.52 -2.07 -8.00
CA VAL A 196 -16.15 -3.39 -7.97
C VAL A 196 -15.31 -4.34 -7.15
N TYR A 197 -15.94 -5.05 -6.21
CA TYR A 197 -15.30 -6.00 -5.32
C TYR A 197 -15.75 -7.44 -5.58
N THR A 198 -14.98 -8.41 -5.13
CA THR A 198 -15.38 -9.82 -5.09
C THR A 198 -16.59 -10.00 -4.18
N ALA A 199 -17.50 -10.90 -4.54
CA ALA A 199 -18.77 -11.08 -3.82
C ALA A 199 -18.57 -11.45 -2.33
N ASN A 200 -17.52 -12.20 -2.02
CA ASN A 200 -17.16 -12.62 -0.66
C ASN A 200 -16.07 -11.74 -0.01
N ARG A 201 -15.59 -10.69 -0.69
CA ARG A 201 -14.46 -9.84 -0.24
C ARG A 201 -13.14 -10.56 0.00
N GLU A 202 -12.95 -11.73 -0.61
CA GLU A 202 -11.69 -12.46 -0.60
C GLU A 202 -10.87 -12.17 -1.87
N ASN A 203 -9.67 -12.77 -1.93
CA ASN A 203 -8.71 -12.53 -2.98
C ASN A 203 -9.18 -13.11 -4.32
N ALA A 204 -8.99 -12.35 -5.41
CA ALA A 204 -9.21 -12.81 -6.77
C ALA A 204 -7.93 -12.76 -7.63
N ILE A 205 -7.94 -13.58 -8.68
CA ILE A 205 -7.05 -13.42 -9.82
C ILE A 205 -7.72 -12.41 -10.76
N THR A 206 -7.11 -11.26 -10.95
CA THR A 206 -7.64 -10.19 -11.80
C THR A 206 -6.73 -9.99 -13.00
N ILE A 207 -7.30 -10.05 -14.20
CA ILE A 207 -6.63 -9.72 -15.46
C ILE A 207 -7.29 -8.48 -16.04
N SER A 208 -6.52 -7.43 -16.28
CA SER A 208 -7.02 -6.18 -16.86
C SER A 208 -6.11 -5.70 -18.00
N SER A 209 -6.62 -4.84 -18.88
CA SER A 209 -5.77 -4.10 -19.80
C SER A 209 -4.78 -3.22 -19.04
N GLY A 210 -3.57 -3.04 -19.57
CA GLY A 210 -2.55 -2.19 -18.95
C GLY A 210 -2.89 -0.70 -19.03
N SER A 211 -3.65 -0.29 -20.05
CA SER A 211 -4.11 1.08 -20.26
C SER A 211 -5.43 1.10 -21.07
N ALA A 212 -5.96 2.29 -21.31
CA ALA A 212 -7.10 2.51 -22.20
C ALA A 212 -6.67 2.45 -23.68
N GLY A 213 -7.59 2.03 -24.55
CA GLY A 213 -7.40 1.99 -26.01
C GLY A 213 -7.18 0.60 -26.60
N LEU A 214 -7.36 0.49 -27.91
CA LEU A 214 -7.38 -0.78 -28.65
C LEU A 214 -6.05 -1.56 -28.58
N GLN A 215 -4.93 -0.85 -28.44
CA GLN A 215 -3.59 -1.46 -28.32
C GLN A 215 -3.44 -2.35 -27.07
N TYR A 216 -4.20 -2.07 -26.01
CA TYR A 216 -4.11 -2.76 -24.72
C TYR A 216 -5.27 -3.74 -24.50
N GLN A 217 -6.10 -3.98 -25.53
CA GLN A 217 -7.28 -4.84 -25.40
C GLN A 217 -6.90 -6.30 -25.14
N LEU A 218 -7.57 -6.95 -24.20
CA LEU A 218 -7.41 -8.38 -23.97
C LEU A 218 -8.21 -9.16 -25.03
N SER A 219 -7.54 -9.54 -26.13
CA SER A 219 -8.19 -10.25 -27.25
C SER A 219 -8.69 -11.66 -26.89
N GLY A 220 -8.11 -12.29 -25.87
CA GLY A 220 -8.52 -13.61 -25.39
C GLY A 220 -7.68 -14.07 -24.20
N ILE A 221 -8.22 -15.00 -23.42
CA ILE A 221 -7.54 -15.68 -22.31
C ILE A 221 -7.48 -17.17 -22.67
N THR A 222 -6.34 -17.82 -22.50
CA THR A 222 -6.20 -19.26 -22.71
C THR A 222 -5.57 -19.91 -21.48
N PHE A 223 -6.21 -20.95 -20.97
CA PHE A 223 -5.71 -21.74 -19.85
C PHE A 223 -5.07 -23.03 -20.37
N SER A 224 -3.84 -23.36 -19.95
CA SER A 224 -3.18 -24.61 -20.36
C SER A 224 -2.84 -25.47 -19.15
N VAL A 225 -3.57 -26.58 -18.99
CA VAL A 225 -3.27 -27.59 -17.98
C VAL A 225 -2.44 -28.69 -18.63
N LYS A 226 -1.22 -28.86 -18.10
CA LYS A 226 -0.30 -29.92 -18.52
C LYS A 226 -0.26 -31.04 -17.48
N ASP A 227 0.01 -32.25 -17.92
CA ASP A 227 0.34 -33.35 -17.01
C ASP A 227 1.80 -33.25 -16.51
N SER A 228 2.21 -34.18 -15.64
CA SER A 228 3.57 -34.24 -15.10
C SER A 228 4.66 -34.51 -16.16
N LYS A 229 4.27 -34.85 -17.39
CA LYS A 229 5.16 -35.06 -18.54
C LYS A 229 5.17 -33.86 -19.49
N GLY A 230 4.45 -32.78 -19.16
CA GLY A 230 4.38 -31.56 -19.96
C GLY A 230 3.36 -31.61 -21.11
N GLN A 231 2.56 -32.67 -21.20
CA GLN A 231 1.57 -32.84 -22.27
C GLN A 231 0.24 -32.17 -21.91
N ILE A 232 -0.42 -31.53 -22.88
CA ILE A 232 -1.70 -30.84 -22.65
C ILE A 232 -2.81 -31.85 -22.32
N LYS A 233 -3.49 -31.67 -21.20
CA LYS A 233 -4.68 -32.45 -20.82
C LYS A 233 -5.90 -31.96 -21.60
N LYS A 234 -6.13 -32.54 -22.79
CA LYS A 234 -7.23 -32.17 -23.70
C LYS A 234 -8.62 -32.13 -23.04
N SER A 235 -8.95 -33.08 -22.18
CA SER A 235 -10.27 -33.13 -21.51
C SER A 235 -10.48 -32.00 -20.51
N VAL A 236 -9.42 -31.53 -19.84
CA VAL A 236 -9.49 -30.41 -18.89
C VAL A 236 -9.48 -29.08 -19.64
N ASN A 237 -8.60 -28.97 -20.64
CA ASN A 237 -8.53 -27.77 -21.48
C ASN A 237 -9.82 -27.51 -22.25
N SER A 238 -10.48 -28.54 -22.80
CA SER A 238 -11.76 -28.37 -23.51
C SER A 238 -12.88 -27.77 -22.64
N VAL A 239 -12.85 -27.98 -21.32
CA VAL A 239 -13.82 -27.38 -20.40
C VAL A 239 -13.46 -25.92 -20.11
N LEU A 240 -12.16 -25.62 -20.01
CA LEU A 240 -11.65 -24.27 -19.74
C LEU A 240 -11.66 -23.36 -20.97
N ASP A 241 -11.59 -23.93 -22.17
CA ASP A 241 -11.70 -23.21 -23.45
C ASP A 241 -13.14 -22.73 -23.74
N ASN A 242 -14.15 -23.28 -23.05
CA ASN A 242 -15.54 -22.85 -23.17
C ASN A 242 -15.86 -21.56 -22.36
N PHE A 243 -14.87 -20.97 -21.69
CA PHE A 243 -15.01 -19.65 -21.06
C PHE A 243 -14.79 -18.56 -22.10
N THR A 244 -15.87 -18.03 -22.67
CA THR A 244 -15.84 -16.89 -23.60
C THR A 244 -16.50 -15.68 -22.96
N GLU A 245 -15.68 -14.73 -22.50
CA GLU A 245 -16.16 -13.42 -22.07
C GLU A 245 -15.27 -12.36 -22.71
N SER A 246 -15.83 -11.63 -23.69
CA SER A 246 -15.14 -10.54 -24.38
C SER A 246 -15.82 -9.22 -24.05
N VAL A 247 -15.23 -8.47 -23.11
CA VAL A 247 -15.62 -7.07 -22.89
C VAL A 247 -14.77 -6.21 -23.82
N ARG A 248 -15.42 -5.53 -24.77
CA ARG A 248 -14.76 -4.74 -25.81
C ARG A 248 -14.05 -3.52 -25.18
N ALA A 249 -12.79 -3.32 -25.52
CA ALA A 249 -12.13 -2.03 -25.28
C ALA A 249 -12.67 -1.03 -26.30
N PHE A 250 -13.37 0.01 -25.83
CA PHE A 250 -13.80 1.10 -26.68
C PHE A 250 -12.70 2.15 -26.73
N ASN A 251 -12.24 2.52 -27.93
CA ASN A 251 -11.61 3.82 -28.05
C ASN A 251 -12.71 4.86 -27.87
N LYS A 252 -12.48 5.89 -27.04
CA LYS A 252 -13.44 6.99 -26.87
C LYS A 252 -13.47 7.80 -28.16
N SER A 253 -14.30 7.37 -29.10
CA SER A 253 -14.55 8.12 -30.32
C SER A 253 -15.51 9.25 -29.98
N ASN A 254 -15.06 10.48 -30.22
CA ASN A 254 -15.95 11.64 -30.28
C ASN A 254 -16.83 11.47 -31.54
N ASP A 255 -17.92 10.75 -31.39
CA ASP A 255 -19.05 10.80 -32.32
C ASP A 255 -18.85 10.19 -33.74
N ASN A 256 -18.22 9.02 -33.88
CA ASN A 256 -18.20 8.28 -35.17
C ASN A 256 -19.54 7.58 -35.52
N ALA A 257 -20.68 8.04 -35.01
CA ALA A 257 -21.96 7.47 -35.40
C ALA A 257 -22.50 8.16 -36.65
N ILE A 258 -23.05 7.38 -37.58
CA ILE A 258 -23.77 7.95 -38.72
C ILE A 258 -25.13 8.43 -38.19
N ASN A 259 -25.38 9.73 -38.24
CA ASN A 259 -26.69 10.30 -37.92
C ASN A 259 -27.47 10.49 -39.23
N LEU A 260 -28.52 9.71 -39.43
CA LEU A 260 -29.43 9.84 -40.57
C LEU A 260 -30.67 10.61 -40.14
N GLN A 261 -30.99 11.70 -40.83
CA GLN A 261 -32.28 12.37 -40.70
C GLN A 261 -33.34 11.54 -41.43
N VAL A 262 -34.35 11.05 -40.70
CA VAL A 262 -35.35 10.10 -41.24
C VAL A 262 -36.78 10.64 -41.15
N GLY A 263 -36.94 11.94 -40.94
CA GLY A 263 -38.25 12.56 -40.84
C GLY A 263 -38.23 14.05 -41.15
N THR A 264 -39.41 14.65 -41.20
CA THR A 264 -39.60 16.05 -41.61
C THR A 264 -39.46 17.04 -40.45
N LYS A 265 -39.41 16.57 -39.20
CA LYS A 265 -39.28 17.41 -38.00
C LYS A 265 -37.85 17.41 -37.46
N ALA A 266 -37.50 18.49 -36.75
CA ALA A 266 -36.25 18.59 -36.03
C ALA A 266 -36.08 17.41 -35.03
N ASN A 267 -34.84 16.92 -34.90
CA ASN A 267 -34.46 15.82 -34.00
C ASN A 267 -35.03 14.42 -34.35
N GLN A 268 -35.56 14.24 -35.57
CA GLN A 268 -35.94 12.90 -36.07
C GLN A 268 -34.77 12.21 -36.76
N THR A 269 -33.82 11.76 -35.95
CA THR A 269 -32.61 11.09 -36.42
C THR A 269 -32.53 9.64 -35.97
N ILE A 270 -31.98 8.79 -36.83
CA ILE A 270 -31.49 7.46 -36.48
C ILE A 270 -29.98 7.54 -36.40
N ARG A 271 -29.45 7.16 -35.25
CA ARG A 271 -28.01 7.13 -34.97
C ARG A 271 -27.49 5.71 -35.10
N ILE A 272 -26.48 5.52 -35.93
CA ILE A 272 -25.83 4.23 -36.18
C ILE A 272 -24.45 4.24 -35.54
N GLY A 273 -24.28 3.47 -34.46
CA GLY A 273 -22.96 3.21 -33.89
C GLY A 273 -22.22 2.17 -34.74
N LEU A 274 -21.21 2.59 -35.48
CA LEU A 274 -20.28 1.67 -36.13
C LEU A 274 -19.08 1.47 -35.24
N THR A 275 -18.84 0.21 -34.85
CA THR A 275 -17.63 -0.14 -34.12
C THR A 275 -16.47 -0.38 -35.09
N ASP A 276 -15.24 -0.24 -34.62
CA ASP A 276 -14.04 -0.53 -35.43
C ASP A 276 -13.98 -2.03 -35.76
N MET A 277 -14.02 -2.35 -37.05
CA MET A 277 -13.97 -3.71 -37.60
C MET A 277 -12.62 -4.04 -38.27
N ARG A 278 -11.59 -3.20 -38.09
CA ARG A 278 -10.25 -3.51 -38.57
C ARG A 278 -9.69 -4.73 -37.84
N SER A 279 -8.79 -5.46 -38.49
CA SER A 279 -8.18 -6.67 -37.93
C SER A 279 -7.53 -6.45 -36.56
N GLU A 280 -7.04 -5.24 -36.29
CA GLU A 280 -6.52 -4.87 -34.97
C GLU A 280 -7.64 -4.82 -33.92
N ALA A 281 -8.74 -4.11 -34.17
CA ALA A 281 -9.88 -4.03 -33.25
C ALA A 281 -10.59 -5.39 -33.04
N LEU A 282 -10.52 -6.28 -34.02
CA LEU A 282 -11.00 -7.66 -33.91
C LEU A 282 -10.03 -8.59 -33.15
N GLY A 283 -8.83 -8.12 -32.80
CA GLY A 283 -7.83 -8.90 -32.08
C GLY A 283 -7.04 -9.88 -32.96
N LEU A 284 -7.19 -9.79 -34.28
CA LEU A 284 -6.53 -10.65 -35.28
C LEU A 284 -5.12 -10.16 -35.64
N LYS A 285 -4.78 -8.92 -35.26
CA LYS A 285 -3.50 -8.26 -35.55
C LYS A 285 -3.08 -7.39 -34.37
N SER A 286 -1.80 -7.43 -34.02
CA SER A 286 -1.16 -6.53 -33.05
C SER A 286 -0.92 -5.14 -33.65
N SER A 287 -0.81 -4.11 -32.81
CA SER A 287 -0.43 -2.76 -33.23
C SER A 287 0.95 -2.70 -33.90
N THR A 288 1.82 -3.69 -33.62
CA THR A 288 3.14 -3.85 -34.24
C THR A 288 3.11 -4.57 -35.60
N GLY A 289 1.93 -4.93 -36.10
CA GLY A 289 1.78 -5.56 -37.41
C GLY A 289 1.73 -7.09 -37.39
N ILE A 290 2.03 -7.73 -36.26
CA ILE A 290 2.04 -9.19 -36.12
C ILE A 290 0.62 -9.73 -36.21
N THR A 291 0.38 -10.67 -37.11
CA THR A 291 -0.91 -11.34 -37.30
C THR A 291 -0.99 -12.64 -36.51
N LEU A 292 -2.22 -13.12 -36.30
CA LEU A 292 -2.48 -14.42 -35.71
C LEU A 292 -1.76 -15.55 -36.49
N GLY A 293 -0.92 -16.32 -35.80
CA GLY A 293 -0.13 -17.40 -36.39
C GLY A 293 -0.84 -18.75 -36.31
N VAL A 294 -0.69 -19.57 -37.35
CA VAL A 294 -1.21 -20.96 -37.41
C VAL A 294 -0.14 -21.99 -37.76
N GLY A 295 1.14 -21.61 -37.68
CA GLY A 295 2.27 -22.43 -38.14
C GLY A 295 2.58 -23.64 -37.24
N THR A 296 2.11 -23.64 -35.99
CA THR A 296 2.25 -24.77 -35.06
C THR A 296 0.89 -25.18 -34.49
N GLN A 297 0.75 -26.43 -34.03
CA GLN A 297 -0.50 -26.91 -33.42
C GLN A 297 -0.95 -26.05 -32.22
N GLN A 298 0.00 -25.58 -31.41
CA GLN A 298 -0.32 -24.72 -30.26
C GLN A 298 -0.84 -23.36 -30.70
N GLN A 299 -0.23 -22.76 -31.73
CA GLN A 299 -0.67 -21.49 -32.28
C GLN A 299 -2.04 -21.61 -32.97
N ALA A 300 -2.27 -22.69 -33.70
CA ALA A 300 -3.56 -22.97 -34.33
C ALA A 300 -4.69 -23.12 -33.31
N ASN A 301 -4.47 -23.84 -32.21
CA ASN A 301 -5.49 -23.97 -31.15
C ASN A 301 -5.82 -22.62 -30.49
N ALA A 302 -4.82 -21.79 -30.19
CA ALA A 302 -5.05 -20.45 -29.65
C ALA A 302 -5.76 -19.53 -30.66
N ALA A 303 -5.47 -19.71 -31.95
CA ALA A 303 -6.07 -18.94 -33.03
C ALA A 303 -7.56 -19.17 -33.19
N VAL A 304 -8.04 -20.40 -32.98
CA VAL A 304 -9.48 -20.73 -33.04
C VAL A 304 -10.28 -19.85 -32.08
N ASN A 305 -9.86 -19.76 -30.81
CA ASN A 305 -10.56 -18.94 -29.81
C ASN A 305 -10.58 -17.45 -30.19
N VAL A 306 -9.48 -16.93 -30.75
CA VAL A 306 -9.43 -15.51 -31.17
C VAL A 306 -10.33 -15.27 -32.39
N LEU A 307 -10.38 -16.22 -33.33
CA LEU A 307 -11.24 -16.16 -34.50
C LEU A 307 -12.72 -16.23 -34.14
N ASP A 308 -13.12 -17.13 -33.23
CA ASP A 308 -14.50 -17.25 -32.78
C ASP A 308 -14.98 -15.96 -32.11
N ASN A 309 -14.13 -15.34 -31.28
CA ASN A 309 -14.41 -14.03 -30.69
C ASN A 309 -14.51 -12.91 -31.75
N ALA A 310 -13.67 -12.93 -32.78
CA ALA A 310 -13.74 -11.97 -33.88
C ALA A 310 -15.02 -12.13 -34.71
N ILE A 311 -15.44 -13.38 -34.98
CA ILE A 311 -16.68 -13.70 -35.68
C ILE A 311 -17.88 -13.22 -34.85
N GLN A 312 -17.92 -13.52 -33.55
CA GLN A 312 -19.01 -13.06 -32.68
C GLN A 312 -19.14 -11.54 -32.72
N LYS A 313 -18.02 -10.80 -32.61
CA LYS A 313 -18.02 -9.33 -32.71
C LYS A 313 -18.56 -8.81 -34.06
N ALA A 314 -18.26 -9.52 -35.15
CA ALA A 314 -18.77 -9.18 -36.47
C ALA A 314 -20.27 -9.46 -36.61
N LEU A 315 -20.74 -10.59 -36.08
CA LEU A 315 -22.15 -10.97 -36.05
C LEU A 315 -22.98 -10.01 -35.21
N ASP A 316 -22.46 -9.55 -34.07
CA ASP A 316 -23.12 -8.54 -33.23
C ASP A 316 -23.29 -7.22 -34.01
N GLN A 317 -22.22 -6.73 -34.66
CA GLN A 317 -22.29 -5.52 -35.47
C GLN A 317 -23.22 -5.67 -36.68
N GLN A 318 -23.27 -6.85 -37.30
CA GLN A 318 -24.20 -7.15 -38.40
C GLN A 318 -25.65 -7.17 -37.91
N THR A 319 -25.90 -7.71 -36.72
CA THR A 319 -27.23 -7.74 -36.10
C THR A 319 -27.71 -6.32 -35.79
N ASP A 320 -26.83 -5.47 -35.26
CA ASP A 320 -27.13 -4.05 -35.00
C ASP A 320 -27.46 -3.29 -36.29
N ILE A 321 -26.68 -3.52 -37.36
CA ILE A 321 -26.94 -2.92 -38.68
C ILE A 321 -28.28 -3.41 -39.23
N GLY A 322 -28.56 -4.72 -39.16
CA GLY A 322 -29.82 -5.29 -39.64
C GLY A 322 -31.05 -4.75 -38.90
N ALA A 323 -30.95 -4.54 -37.58
CA ALA A 323 -32.02 -3.90 -36.80
C ALA A 323 -32.29 -2.46 -37.24
N ILE A 324 -31.23 -1.72 -37.61
CA ILE A 324 -31.33 -0.36 -38.12
C ILE A 324 -31.91 -0.33 -39.53
N GLU A 325 -31.52 -1.25 -40.41
CA GLU A 325 -32.09 -1.39 -41.75
C GLU A 325 -33.60 -1.65 -41.68
N ALA A 326 -34.05 -2.58 -40.83
CA ALA A 326 -35.47 -2.85 -40.62
C ALA A 326 -36.23 -1.60 -40.13
N ARG A 327 -35.61 -0.82 -39.23
CA ARG A 327 -36.20 0.45 -38.76
C ARG A 327 -36.25 1.51 -39.87
N LEU A 328 -35.24 1.60 -40.72
CA LEU A 328 -35.21 2.51 -41.87
C LEU A 328 -36.28 2.14 -42.90
N GLU A 329 -36.47 0.85 -43.16
CA GLU A 329 -37.52 0.35 -44.07
C GLU A 329 -38.92 0.68 -43.53
N MET A 330 -39.18 0.41 -42.25
CA MET A 330 -40.43 0.82 -41.60
C MET A 330 -40.64 2.34 -41.64
N THR A 331 -39.59 3.12 -41.41
CA THR A 331 -39.68 4.58 -41.44
C THR A 331 -39.96 5.08 -42.86
N SER A 332 -39.30 4.51 -43.86
CA SER A 332 -39.52 4.80 -45.28
C SER A 332 -40.96 4.52 -45.69
N SER A 333 -41.48 3.33 -45.38
CA SER A 333 -42.88 2.97 -45.66
C SER A 333 -43.86 3.93 -45.00
N ASN A 334 -43.64 4.29 -43.73
CA ASN A 334 -44.48 5.27 -43.03
C ASN A 334 -44.41 6.67 -43.67
N LEU A 335 -43.23 7.10 -44.13
CA LEU A 335 -43.06 8.39 -44.82
C LEU A 335 -43.77 8.41 -46.17
N VAL A 336 -43.70 7.33 -46.95
CA VAL A 336 -44.42 7.21 -48.23
C VAL A 336 -45.92 7.34 -47.99
N THR A 337 -46.49 6.57 -47.07
CA THR A 337 -47.92 6.67 -46.73
C THR A 337 -48.30 8.06 -46.20
N SER A 338 -47.45 8.67 -45.36
CA SER A 338 -47.68 10.04 -44.89
C SER A 338 -47.61 11.04 -46.03
N SER A 339 -46.71 10.87 -47.00
CA SER A 339 -46.57 11.75 -48.17
C SER A 339 -47.79 11.64 -49.08
N GLU A 340 -48.28 10.42 -49.33
CA GLU A 340 -49.51 10.19 -50.11
C GLU A 340 -50.73 10.83 -49.43
N ASN A 341 -50.87 10.68 -48.12
CA ASN A 341 -51.96 11.29 -47.36
C ASN A 341 -51.89 12.82 -47.37
N VAL A 342 -50.69 13.39 -47.26
CA VAL A 342 -50.49 14.85 -47.34
C VAL A 342 -50.78 15.35 -48.75
N GLN A 343 -50.33 14.65 -49.78
CA GLN A 343 -50.60 15.02 -51.18
C GLN A 343 -52.09 14.91 -51.53
N ALA A 344 -52.80 13.89 -51.03
CA ALA A 344 -54.25 13.76 -51.18
C ALA A 344 -55.02 14.87 -50.44
N SER A 345 -54.54 15.24 -49.26
CA SER A 345 -55.09 16.38 -48.51
C SER A 345 -54.83 17.71 -49.22
N GLU A 346 -53.62 17.90 -49.78
CA GLU A 346 -53.29 19.07 -50.60
C GLU A 346 -54.17 19.12 -51.85
N SER A 347 -54.33 18.00 -52.57
CA SER A 347 -55.22 17.91 -53.73
C SER A 347 -56.66 18.29 -53.38
N THR A 348 -57.18 17.82 -52.25
CA THR A 348 -58.53 18.18 -51.78
C THR A 348 -58.69 19.69 -51.52
N ILE A 349 -57.63 20.37 -51.06
CA ILE A 349 -57.66 21.80 -50.72
C ILE A 349 -57.38 22.67 -51.96
N ARG A 350 -56.44 22.26 -52.81
CA ARG A 350 -55.88 23.04 -53.90
C ARG A 350 -56.57 22.78 -55.23
N ASP A 351 -56.96 21.54 -55.50
CA ASP A 351 -57.52 21.17 -56.79
C ASP A 351 -59.00 21.51 -56.85
N ALA A 352 -59.41 22.14 -57.94
CA ALA A 352 -60.81 22.43 -58.19
C ALA A 352 -61.54 21.15 -58.61
N ASN A 353 -62.76 20.96 -58.11
CA ASN A 353 -63.64 19.91 -58.59
C ASN A 353 -64.11 20.26 -60.02
N MET A 354 -63.42 19.71 -61.04
CA MET A 354 -63.66 20.01 -62.45
C MET A 354 -65.14 19.93 -62.87
N PRO A 355 -65.92 18.89 -62.51
CA PRO A 355 -67.36 18.87 -62.76
C PRO A 355 -68.12 20.08 -62.22
N LYS A 356 -67.83 20.50 -60.97
CA LYS A 356 -68.50 21.65 -60.36
C LYS A 356 -68.07 22.95 -61.01
N GLU A 357 -66.77 23.13 -61.24
CA GLU A 357 -66.21 24.32 -61.88
C GLU A 357 -66.71 24.47 -63.33
N MET A 358 -66.79 23.37 -64.08
CA MET A 358 -67.35 23.37 -65.44
C MET A 358 -68.84 23.71 -65.45
N THR A 359 -69.60 23.25 -64.44
CA THR A 359 -71.02 23.61 -64.30
C THR A 359 -71.17 25.10 -64.00
N GLU A 360 -70.36 25.65 -63.09
CA GLU A 360 -70.34 27.09 -62.80
C GLU A 360 -69.85 27.92 -64.00
N TYR A 361 -68.83 27.45 -64.71
CA TYR A 361 -68.33 28.06 -65.94
C TYR A 361 -69.41 28.10 -67.03
N THR A 362 -70.08 26.98 -67.31
CA THR A 362 -71.18 26.92 -68.28
C THR A 362 -72.35 27.81 -67.84
N LYS A 363 -72.72 27.79 -66.55
CA LYS A 363 -73.73 28.69 -65.99
C LYS A 363 -73.36 30.16 -66.21
N ASN A 364 -72.12 30.54 -65.90
CA ASN A 364 -71.62 31.91 -66.08
C ASN A 364 -71.57 32.29 -67.56
N ASN A 365 -71.19 31.37 -68.45
CA ASN A 365 -71.16 31.61 -69.89
C ASN A 365 -72.58 31.82 -70.46
N ILE A 366 -73.55 30.97 -70.07
CA ILE A 366 -74.96 31.14 -70.43
C ILE A 366 -75.50 32.46 -69.87
N LEU A 367 -75.18 32.81 -68.61
CA LEU A 367 -75.58 34.09 -68.03
C LEU A 367 -74.97 35.28 -68.76
N MET A 368 -73.71 35.18 -69.21
CA MET A 368 -73.04 36.25 -69.95
C MET A 368 -73.63 36.41 -71.36
N GLN A 369 -73.93 35.31 -72.05
CA GLN A 369 -74.66 35.32 -73.33
C GLN A 369 -76.09 35.86 -73.15
N ALA A 370 -76.79 35.45 -72.10
CA ALA A 370 -78.12 35.96 -71.76
C ALA A 370 -78.07 37.45 -71.39
N ALA A 371 -77.07 37.91 -70.63
CA ALA A 371 -76.89 39.32 -70.29
C ALA A 371 -76.58 40.16 -71.53
N GLN A 372 -75.78 39.66 -72.47
CA GLN A 372 -75.54 40.31 -73.77
C GLN A 372 -76.81 40.35 -74.63
N ALA A 373 -77.56 39.25 -74.71
CA ALA A 373 -78.83 39.20 -75.45
C ALA A 373 -79.90 40.11 -74.81
N MET A 374 -79.98 40.15 -73.48
CA MET A 374 -80.86 41.07 -72.75
C MET A 374 -80.41 42.52 -72.90
N LEU A 375 -79.11 42.83 -72.91
CA LEU A 375 -78.59 44.16 -73.25
C LEU A 375 -78.94 44.54 -74.69
N ALA A 376 -78.78 43.63 -75.64
CA ALA A 376 -79.14 43.87 -77.04
C ALA A 376 -80.65 44.10 -77.21
N GLN A 377 -81.48 43.31 -76.54
CA GLN A 377 -82.94 43.47 -76.54
C GLN A 377 -83.39 44.75 -75.81
N ALA A 378 -82.77 45.11 -74.70
CA ALA A 378 -82.99 46.37 -73.99
C ALA A 378 -82.60 47.57 -74.88
N ASN A 379 -81.47 47.49 -75.59
CA ASN A 379 -81.05 48.52 -76.54
C ASN A 379 -81.97 48.60 -77.76
N GLN A 380 -82.43 47.47 -78.32
CA GLN A 380 -83.38 47.46 -79.43
C GLN A 380 -84.77 47.95 -79.04
N SER A 381 -85.29 47.57 -77.87
CA SER A 381 -86.55 48.11 -77.34
C SER A 381 -86.43 49.61 -77.05
N SER A 382 -85.28 50.07 -76.53
CA SER A 382 -85.00 51.50 -76.36
C SER A 382 -85.01 52.25 -77.70
N SER A 383 -84.40 51.69 -78.75
CA SER A 383 -84.42 52.26 -80.10
C SER A 383 -85.80 52.20 -80.75
N ASN A 384 -86.60 51.16 -80.51
CA ASN A 384 -87.98 51.05 -81.00
C ASN A 384 -88.89 52.07 -80.32
N VAL A 385 -88.69 52.37 -79.04
CA VAL A 385 -89.39 53.46 -78.35
C VAL A 385 -88.98 54.81 -78.92
N LEU A 386 -87.70 55.00 -79.27
CA LEU A 386 -87.25 56.22 -79.94
C LEU A 386 -87.77 56.36 -81.38
N SER A 387 -88.05 55.24 -82.06
CA SER A 387 -88.73 55.22 -83.37
C SER A 387 -90.24 55.49 -83.26
N LEU A 388 -90.86 55.26 -82.10
CA LEU A 388 -92.26 55.59 -81.82
C LEU A 388 -92.45 57.05 -81.36
N LEU A 389 -91.35 57.72 -80.99
CA LEU A 389 -91.33 59.11 -80.52
C LEU A 389 -90.85 60.11 -81.60
N GLN A 390 -90.50 59.65 -82.80
CA GLN A 390 -90.08 60.49 -83.93
C GLN A 390 -91.13 60.55 -85.02
#